data_AF-A0A923J3L3-F1
#
_entry.id   AF-A0A923J3L3-F1
#
_cell.length_a   1.000
_cell.length_b   1.000
_cell.length_c   1.000
_cell.angle_alpha   90.00
_cell.angle_beta   90.00
_cell.angle_gamma   90.00
#
_symmetry.space_group_name_H-M   'P 1'
#
loop_
_entity.id
_entity.type
_entity.pdbx_description
1 polymer ?
#
loop_
_entity_poly.entity_id
_entity_poly.type
_entity_poly.pdbx_seq_one_letter_code
_entity_poly.pdbx_strand_id
1 'polypeptide(L)'
;MTTAWSQPYRLMIILMIVVGILTGCASVLQNLDDKMHRKRFKSDYETLENALSVYDDGDFEMALAQFKGLSTASASKKIARKAWLGEICCHLMLANTQAEYTAAIGRWHDFGKSAPENDNAWDLLLLDPLIVRMTPKSTTRVIEIHPPAEQIPAETATPADRQQDDRQLQAELAALKKKAQHAARLQRRMDEVVAENRSLKEKIKALEAIDQSIQKKKTEISAPSE
;
A
#
# COMPACT_ATOMS: atom_id res chain seq x y z
N MET A 1 -29.71 -49.92 40.87
CA MET A 1 -29.62 -48.46 41.03
C MET A 1 -28.60 -47.93 40.03
N THR A 2 -29.05 -47.51 38.86
CA THR A 2 -28.20 -47.07 37.75
C THR A 2 -28.13 -45.55 37.70
N THR A 3 -26.90 -45.07 37.57
CA THR A 3 -26.40 -43.69 37.64
C THR A 3 -27.14 -42.70 36.75
N ALA A 4 -27.75 -41.67 37.36
CA ALA A 4 -28.40 -40.54 36.68
C ALA A 4 -27.46 -39.34 36.42
N TRP A 5 -26.15 -39.50 36.56
CA TRP A 5 -25.19 -38.38 36.57
C TRP A 5 -24.43 -38.13 35.25
N SER A 6 -24.57 -38.99 34.23
CA SER A 6 -23.88 -38.84 32.94
C SER A 6 -24.64 -38.03 31.88
N GLN A 7 -25.90 -37.70 32.14
CA GLN A 7 -26.80 -37.06 31.18
C GLN A 7 -26.55 -35.55 30.96
N PRO A 8 -26.24 -34.72 31.98
CA PRO A 8 -26.01 -33.28 31.76
C PRO A 8 -24.66 -33.01 31.07
N TYR A 9 -23.64 -33.83 31.33
CA TYR A 9 -22.31 -33.68 30.72
C TYR A 9 -22.30 -33.99 29.23
N ARG A 10 -23.03 -35.03 28.79
CA ARG A 10 -23.18 -35.35 27.37
C ARG A 10 -23.89 -34.23 26.61
N LEU A 11 -24.92 -33.62 27.22
CA LEU A 11 -25.65 -32.52 26.61
C LEU A 11 -24.77 -31.27 26.47
N MET A 12 -23.96 -30.95 27.49
CA MET A 12 -23.00 -29.83 27.46
C MET A 12 -21.90 -30.00 26.41
N ILE A 13 -21.35 -31.22 26.26
CA ILE A 13 -20.33 -31.50 25.24
C ILE A 13 -20.91 -31.35 23.83
N ILE A 14 -22.13 -31.87 23.59
CA ILE A 14 -22.80 -31.71 22.30
C ILE A 14 -23.08 -30.23 22.02
N LEU A 15 -23.50 -29.46 23.02
CA LEU A 15 -23.78 -28.03 22.86
C LEU A 15 -22.51 -27.21 22.57
N MET A 16 -21.38 -27.54 23.22
CA MET A 16 -20.06 -26.97 22.93
C MET A 16 -19.59 -27.29 21.50
N ILE A 17 -19.79 -28.53 21.03
CA ILE A 17 -19.45 -28.93 19.66
C ILE A 17 -20.34 -28.19 18.65
N VAL A 18 -21.64 -28.08 18.91
CA VAL A 18 -22.58 -27.36 18.03
C VAL A 18 -22.26 -25.86 17.98
N VAL A 19 -21.91 -25.24 19.10
CA VAL A 19 -21.49 -23.82 19.14
C VAL A 19 -20.15 -23.61 18.41
N GLY A 20 -19.21 -24.54 18.54
CA GLY A 20 -17.93 -24.50 17.82
C GLY A 20 -18.07 -24.70 16.30
N ILE A 21 -19.02 -25.53 15.87
CA ILE A 21 -19.33 -25.70 14.43
C ILE A 21 -20.05 -24.46 13.89
N LEU A 22 -20.93 -23.83 14.66
CA LEU A 22 -21.66 -22.64 14.22
C LEU A 22 -20.78 -21.38 14.12
N THR A 23 -19.73 -21.24 14.95
CA THR A 23 -18.78 -20.11 14.85
C THR A 23 -17.74 -20.28 13.72
N GLY A 24 -17.46 -21.51 13.28
CA GLY A 24 -16.53 -21.79 12.17
C GLY A 24 -17.13 -21.68 10.75
N CYS A 25 -18.46 -21.60 10.62
CA CYS A 25 -19.12 -21.61 9.31
C CYS A 25 -19.12 -20.27 8.56
N ALA A 26 -18.88 -19.14 9.24
CA ALA A 26 -18.95 -17.82 8.63
C ALA A 26 -17.95 -17.65 7.47
N SER A 27 -16.70 -18.08 7.66
CA SER A 27 -15.66 -17.98 6.62
C SER A 27 -15.88 -18.94 5.45
N VAL A 28 -16.44 -20.12 5.71
CA VAL A 28 -16.77 -21.10 4.66
C VAL A 28 -17.93 -20.61 3.80
N LEU A 29 -18.96 -20.02 4.43
CA LEU A 29 -20.10 -19.41 3.74
C LEU A 29 -19.67 -18.18 2.94
N GLN A 30 -18.79 -17.33 3.46
CA GLN A 30 -18.23 -16.19 2.72
C GLN A 30 -17.44 -16.64 1.48
N ASN A 31 -16.64 -17.71 1.58
CA ASN A 31 -15.86 -18.22 0.44
C ASN A 31 -16.76 -18.85 -0.64
N LEU A 32 -17.85 -19.52 -0.24
CA LEU A 32 -18.86 -20.04 -1.16
C LEU A 32 -19.61 -18.90 -1.87
N ASP A 33 -20.00 -17.87 -1.12
CA ASP A 33 -20.66 -16.68 -1.65
C ASP A 33 -19.75 -15.95 -2.65
N ASP A 34 -18.46 -15.79 -2.33
CA ASP A 34 -17.46 -15.19 -3.22
C ASP A 34 -17.25 -16.00 -4.50
N LYS A 35 -17.19 -17.34 -4.42
CA LYS A 35 -17.10 -18.20 -5.60
C LYS A 35 -18.34 -18.09 -6.48
N MET A 36 -19.53 -17.98 -5.90
CA MET A 36 -20.77 -17.79 -6.66
C MET A 36 -20.84 -16.39 -7.29
N HIS A 37 -20.46 -15.34 -6.54
CA HIS A 37 -20.37 -13.97 -7.05
C HIS A 37 -19.37 -13.86 -8.20
N ARG A 38 -18.20 -14.51 -8.09
CA ARG A 38 -17.18 -14.50 -9.15
C ARG A 38 -17.67 -15.19 -10.43
N LYS A 39 -18.43 -16.28 -10.31
CA LYS A 39 -19.04 -16.93 -11.48
C LYS A 39 -20.13 -16.07 -12.12
N ARG A 40 -20.95 -15.39 -11.31
CA ARG A 40 -22.05 -14.55 -11.80
C ARG A 40 -21.56 -13.27 -12.47
N PHE A 41 -20.50 -12.65 -11.95
CA PHE A 41 -19.96 -11.37 -12.43
C PHE A 41 -18.55 -11.53 -13.03
N LYS A 42 -18.34 -12.61 -13.79
CA LYS A 42 -17.01 -13.00 -14.28
C LYS A 42 -16.32 -11.87 -15.07
N SER A 43 -17.05 -11.21 -15.98
CA SER A 43 -16.51 -10.10 -16.78
C SER A 43 -16.07 -8.90 -15.94
N ASP A 44 -16.85 -8.55 -14.91
CA ASP A 44 -16.52 -7.44 -14.01
C ASP A 44 -15.28 -7.78 -13.16
N TYR A 45 -15.12 -9.04 -12.76
CA TYR A 45 -13.93 -9.51 -12.05
C TYR A 45 -12.68 -9.51 -12.95
N GLU A 46 -12.79 -9.95 -14.19
CA GLU A 46 -11.68 -9.89 -15.16
C GLU A 46 -11.25 -8.43 -15.42
N THR A 47 -12.23 -7.53 -15.51
CA THR A 47 -11.95 -6.08 -15.64
C THR A 47 -11.27 -5.52 -14.39
N LEU A 48 -11.69 -5.95 -13.19
CA LEU A 48 -11.06 -5.56 -11.93
C LEU A 48 -9.61 -6.06 -11.84
N GLU A 49 -9.37 -7.33 -12.19
CA GLU A 49 -8.04 -7.95 -12.18
C GLU A 49 -7.10 -7.25 -13.17
N ASN A 50 -7.60 -6.87 -14.35
CA ASN A 50 -6.83 -6.08 -15.31
C ASN A 50 -6.48 -4.68 -14.75
N ALA A 51 -7.45 -4.00 -14.14
CA ALA A 51 -7.22 -2.70 -13.51
C ALA A 51 -6.17 -2.76 -12.39
N LEU A 52 -6.19 -3.84 -11.59
CA LEU A 52 -5.19 -4.12 -10.56
C LEU A 52 -3.80 -4.39 -11.17
N SER A 53 -3.70 -5.17 -12.25
CA SER A 53 -2.42 -5.40 -12.92
C SER A 53 -1.79 -4.10 -13.42
N VAL A 54 -2.60 -3.23 -14.03
CA VAL A 54 -2.14 -1.92 -14.52
C VAL A 54 -1.72 -1.01 -13.36
N TYR A 55 -2.42 -1.10 -12.24
CA TYR A 55 -2.08 -0.37 -11.02
C TYR A 55 -0.73 -0.84 -10.45
N ASP A 56 -0.49 -2.15 -10.40
CA ASP A 56 0.76 -2.76 -9.93
C ASP A 56 1.95 -2.41 -10.84
N ASP A 57 1.71 -2.28 -12.15
CA ASP A 57 2.70 -1.81 -13.13
C ASP A 57 3.06 -0.32 -12.96
N GLY A 58 2.32 0.42 -12.11
CA GLY A 58 2.55 1.82 -11.79
C GLY A 58 1.92 2.82 -12.77
N ASP A 59 1.12 2.36 -13.73
CA ASP A 59 0.36 3.23 -14.64
C ASP A 59 -0.96 3.64 -13.97
N PHE A 60 -0.86 4.59 -13.05
CA PHE A 60 -1.98 5.04 -12.24
C PHE A 60 -3.05 5.80 -13.06
N GLU A 61 -2.69 6.41 -14.20
CA GLU A 61 -3.65 7.11 -15.06
C GLU A 61 -4.55 6.12 -15.81
N MET A 62 -3.95 5.09 -16.40
CA MET A 62 -4.71 4.04 -17.06
C MET A 62 -5.53 3.23 -16.06
N ALA A 63 -4.96 2.89 -14.89
CA ALA A 63 -5.68 2.21 -13.82
C ALA A 63 -6.88 3.05 -13.32
N LEU A 64 -6.71 4.36 -13.15
CA LEU A 64 -7.79 5.26 -12.73
C LEU A 64 -8.98 5.21 -13.69
N ALA A 65 -8.73 5.26 -15.00
CA ALA A 65 -9.78 5.19 -16.01
C ALA A 65 -10.56 3.87 -15.92
N GLN A 66 -9.86 2.74 -15.75
CA GLN A 66 -10.48 1.43 -15.62
C GLN A 66 -11.30 1.30 -14.33
N PHE A 67 -10.74 1.73 -13.19
CA PHE A 67 -11.45 1.70 -11.90
C PHE A 67 -12.69 2.59 -11.91
N LYS A 68 -12.62 3.79 -12.48
CA LYS A 68 -13.78 4.68 -12.60
C LYS A 68 -14.87 4.12 -13.52
N GLY A 69 -14.48 3.50 -14.63
CA GLY A 69 -15.42 2.80 -15.51
C GLY A 69 -16.11 1.66 -14.78
N LEU A 70 -15.36 0.86 -14.04
CA LEU A 70 -15.88 -0.30 -13.32
C LEU A 70 -16.72 0.09 -12.09
N SER A 71 -16.37 1.16 -11.37
CA SER A 71 -17.11 1.64 -10.20
C SER A 71 -18.51 2.16 -10.55
N THR A 72 -18.68 2.65 -11.78
CA THR A 72 -19.95 3.19 -12.28
C THR A 72 -20.78 2.16 -13.06
N ALA A 73 -20.13 1.28 -13.83
CA ALA A 73 -20.81 0.34 -14.73
C ALA A 73 -21.06 -1.05 -14.14
N SER A 74 -20.36 -1.45 -13.07
CA SER A 74 -20.50 -2.81 -12.53
C SER A 74 -21.88 -3.05 -11.92
N ALA A 75 -22.51 -4.16 -12.31
CA ALA A 75 -23.77 -4.61 -11.71
C ALA A 75 -23.60 -5.18 -10.30
N SER A 76 -22.36 -5.53 -9.92
CA SER A 76 -22.01 -6.03 -8.60
C SER A 76 -21.60 -4.88 -7.69
N LYS A 77 -22.44 -4.56 -6.70
CA LYS A 77 -22.12 -3.54 -5.68
C LYS A 77 -20.77 -3.78 -5.01
N LYS A 78 -20.39 -5.04 -4.78
CA LYS A 78 -19.10 -5.42 -4.20
C LYS A 78 -17.92 -5.07 -5.10
N ILE A 79 -18.03 -5.35 -6.41
CA ILE A 79 -16.98 -5.03 -7.38
C ILE A 79 -16.92 -3.53 -7.62
N ALA A 80 -18.07 -2.87 -7.78
CA ALA A 80 -18.16 -1.42 -7.90
C ALA A 80 -17.48 -0.73 -6.71
N ARG A 81 -17.69 -1.25 -5.50
CA ARG A 81 -17.06 -0.74 -4.28
C ARG A 81 -15.54 -0.96 -4.28
N LYS A 82 -15.06 -2.15 -4.64
CA LYS A 82 -13.60 -2.40 -4.78
C LYS A 82 -12.96 -1.49 -5.84
N ALA A 83 -13.65 -1.28 -6.95
CA ALA A 83 -13.20 -0.38 -8.01
C ALA A 83 -13.18 1.08 -7.54
N TRP A 84 -14.17 1.51 -6.75
CA TRP A 84 -14.18 2.84 -6.15
C TRP A 84 -13.01 3.04 -5.17
N LEU A 85 -12.65 2.01 -4.39
CA LEU A 85 -11.43 2.04 -3.57
C LEU A 85 -10.19 2.23 -4.46
N GLY A 86 -10.06 1.46 -5.54
CA GLY A 86 -8.96 1.60 -6.51
C GLY A 86 -8.89 3.00 -7.13
N GLU A 87 -10.03 3.61 -7.46
CA GLU A 87 -10.11 4.98 -7.97
C GLU A 87 -9.53 5.99 -6.97
N ILE A 88 -9.89 5.87 -5.69
CA ILE A 88 -9.38 6.73 -4.63
C ILE A 88 -7.87 6.53 -4.48
N CYS A 89 -7.40 5.28 -4.52
CA CYS A 89 -5.97 4.97 -4.47
C CYS A 89 -5.21 5.61 -5.63
N CYS A 90 -5.70 5.52 -6.86
CA CYS A 90 -5.09 6.17 -8.01
C CYS A 90 -5.05 7.69 -7.84
N HIS A 91 -6.13 8.31 -7.35
CA HIS A 91 -6.14 9.76 -7.09
C HIS A 91 -5.09 10.18 -6.06
N LEU A 92 -4.88 9.38 -5.00
CA LEU A 92 -3.82 9.63 -4.02
C LEU A 92 -2.42 9.47 -4.63
N MET A 93 -2.24 8.52 -5.56
CA MET A 93 -0.99 8.31 -6.30
C MET A 93 -0.74 9.37 -7.40
N LEU A 94 -1.77 9.99 -7.95
CA LEU A 94 -1.64 11.00 -9.01
C LEU A 94 -1.63 12.44 -8.48
N ALA A 95 -2.06 12.66 -7.24
CA ALA A 95 -2.10 13.99 -6.64
C ALA A 95 -0.71 14.64 -6.63
N ASN A 96 -0.57 15.73 -7.38
CA ASN A 96 0.65 16.54 -7.47
C ASN A 96 0.52 17.85 -6.69
N THR A 97 -0.70 18.21 -6.30
CA THR A 97 -1.00 19.40 -5.49
C THR A 97 -1.64 19.03 -4.16
N GLN A 98 -1.50 19.92 -3.17
CA GLN A 98 -2.13 19.75 -1.86
C GLN A 98 -3.67 19.70 -1.96
N ALA A 99 -4.25 20.44 -2.91
CA ALA A 99 -5.69 20.47 -3.13
C ALA A 99 -6.21 19.12 -3.65
N GLU A 100 -5.55 18.53 -4.64
CA GLU A 100 -5.88 17.20 -5.18
C GLU A 100 -5.74 16.12 -4.11
N TYR A 101 -4.67 16.17 -3.32
CA TYR A 101 -4.43 15.23 -2.23
C TYR A 101 -5.54 15.32 -1.18
N THR A 102 -5.89 16.55 -0.75
CA THR A 102 -6.96 16.78 0.23
C THR A 102 -8.32 16.28 -0.29
N ALA A 103 -8.60 16.50 -1.58
CA ALA A 103 -9.82 15.99 -2.21
C ALA A 103 -9.86 14.46 -2.23
N ALA A 104 -8.75 13.79 -2.54
CA ALA A 104 -8.66 12.34 -2.53
C ALA A 104 -8.83 11.75 -1.11
N ILE A 105 -8.27 12.40 -0.09
CA ILE A 105 -8.49 12.05 1.32
C ILE A 105 -9.96 12.22 1.73
N GLY A 106 -10.64 13.27 1.25
CA GLY A 106 -12.08 13.43 1.46
C GLY A 106 -12.86 12.22 0.94
N ARG A 107 -12.58 11.78 -0.29
CA ARG A 107 -13.22 10.60 -0.89
C ARG A 107 -12.91 9.32 -0.11
N TRP A 108 -11.69 9.16 0.39
CA TRP A 108 -11.30 8.04 1.26
C TRP A 108 -12.17 7.97 2.52
N HIS A 109 -12.41 9.13 3.15
CA HIS A 109 -13.22 9.21 4.35
C HIS A 109 -14.71 8.91 4.06
N ASP A 110 -15.23 9.40 2.93
CA ASP A 110 -16.60 9.09 2.48
C ASP A 110 -16.75 7.60 2.15
N PHE A 111 -15.74 6.98 1.54
CA PHE A 111 -15.68 5.54 1.34
C PHE A 111 -15.79 4.78 2.67
N GLY A 112 -14.99 5.16 3.67
CA GLY A 112 -15.02 4.55 5.00
C GLY A 112 -16.39 4.66 5.69
N LYS A 113 -17.03 5.83 5.63
CA LYS A 113 -18.38 6.05 6.18
C LYS A 113 -19.47 5.23 5.51
N SER A 114 -19.30 4.93 4.22
CA SER A 114 -20.28 4.16 3.45
C SER A 114 -20.17 2.64 3.66
N ALA A 115 -19.23 2.15 4.48
CA ALA A 115 -18.98 0.71 4.66
C ALA A 115 -20.07 0.06 5.53
N PRO A 116 -20.72 -1.02 5.07
CA PRO A 116 -21.52 -1.87 5.95
C PRO A 116 -20.61 -2.58 6.96
N GLU A 117 -21.08 -2.79 8.19
CA GLU A 117 -20.32 -3.33 9.34
C GLU A 117 -19.63 -4.70 9.12
N ASN A 118 -19.90 -5.40 8.02
CA ASN A 118 -19.38 -6.74 7.71
C ASN A 118 -18.70 -6.87 6.32
N ASP A 119 -18.36 -5.76 5.66
CA ASP A 119 -17.80 -5.82 4.30
C ASP A 119 -16.25 -5.84 4.33
N ASN A 120 -15.66 -6.93 3.85
CA ASN A 120 -14.22 -7.08 3.61
C ASN A 120 -13.77 -6.25 2.38
N ALA A 121 -14.25 -5.01 2.27
CA ALA A 121 -14.07 -4.13 1.11
C ALA A 121 -12.68 -3.50 1.04
N TRP A 122 -11.89 -3.60 2.11
CA TRP A 122 -10.50 -3.18 2.13
C TRP A 122 -9.64 -4.23 1.43
N ASP A 123 -9.30 -3.98 0.17
CA ASP A 123 -8.35 -4.81 -0.56
C ASP A 123 -6.93 -4.40 -0.17
N LEU A 124 -6.21 -5.25 0.56
CA LEU A 124 -4.85 -4.92 1.02
C LEU A 124 -3.88 -4.68 -0.15
N LEU A 125 -4.11 -5.30 -1.30
CA LEU A 125 -3.28 -5.10 -2.50
C LEU A 125 -3.31 -3.64 -2.99
N LEU A 126 -4.45 -2.96 -2.83
CA LEU A 126 -4.59 -1.55 -3.19
C LEU A 126 -3.92 -0.60 -2.18
N LEU A 127 -3.63 -1.09 -0.98
CA LEU A 127 -3.04 -0.31 0.11
C LEU A 127 -1.52 -0.36 0.10
N ASP A 128 -0.90 -1.42 -0.39
CA ASP A 128 0.55 -1.59 -0.34
C ASP A 128 1.32 -0.46 -1.07
N PRO A 129 0.99 -0.10 -2.33
CA PRO A 129 1.67 1.00 -3.02
C PRO A 129 1.41 2.37 -2.38
N LEU A 130 0.22 2.54 -1.81
CA LEU A 130 -0.15 3.73 -1.05
C LEU A 130 0.68 3.88 0.23
N ILE A 131 0.86 2.80 0.98
CA ILE A 131 1.68 2.78 2.20
C ILE A 131 3.12 3.15 1.85
N VAL A 132 3.68 2.59 0.77
CA VAL A 132 5.04 2.93 0.32
C VAL A 132 5.18 4.42 -0.02
N ARG A 133 4.16 5.03 -0.63
CA ARG A 133 4.16 6.47 -0.95
C ARG A 133 3.91 7.37 0.27
N MET A 134 2.97 6.97 1.14
CA MET A 134 2.57 7.74 2.32
C MET A 134 3.54 7.59 3.48
N THR A 135 4.33 6.52 3.54
CA THR A 135 5.40 6.38 4.53
C THR A 135 6.39 7.49 4.24
N PRO A 136 6.46 8.52 5.11
CA PRO A 136 7.36 9.61 4.84
C PRO A 136 8.78 9.04 4.92
N LYS A 137 9.56 9.23 3.85
CA LYS A 137 10.96 8.77 3.76
C LYS A 137 11.86 9.32 4.90
N SER A 138 11.33 10.18 5.77
CA SER A 138 12.04 10.86 6.86
C SER A 138 11.31 10.93 8.21
N THR A 139 10.14 10.28 8.43
CA THR A 139 9.35 10.59 9.65
C THR A 139 8.64 9.40 10.29
N THR A 140 9.38 8.51 10.94
CA THR A 140 8.87 7.77 12.11
C THR A 140 9.09 8.63 13.35
N ARG A 141 8.36 9.75 13.47
CA ARG A 141 8.07 10.31 14.79
C ARG A 141 6.81 9.59 15.27
N VAL A 142 7.01 8.59 16.10
CA VAL A 142 5.94 8.03 16.94
C VAL A 142 5.44 9.19 17.81
N ILE A 143 4.32 9.81 17.42
CA ILE A 143 3.49 10.54 18.37
C ILE A 143 2.76 9.44 19.14
N GLU A 144 3.29 9.11 20.30
CA GLU A 144 2.62 8.29 21.27
C GLU A 144 1.39 9.08 21.75
N ILE A 145 0.21 8.61 21.36
CA ILE A 145 -1.07 9.12 21.85
C ILE A 145 -1.11 8.83 23.34
N HIS A 146 -0.98 9.88 24.16
CA HIS A 146 -1.28 9.81 25.59
C HIS A 146 -2.71 9.30 25.78
N PRO A 147 -2.94 8.20 26.51
CA PRO A 147 -4.27 7.90 27.04
C PRO A 147 -4.63 8.91 28.14
N PRO A 148 -5.93 9.20 28.36
CA PRO A 148 -6.36 10.17 29.37
C PRO A 148 -5.96 9.68 30.77
N ALA A 149 -5.55 10.62 31.61
CA ALA A 149 -5.18 10.39 33.00
C ALA A 149 -6.29 9.66 33.77
N GLU A 150 -6.09 8.37 34.01
CA GLU A 150 -6.73 7.63 35.10
C GLU A 150 -5.68 7.40 36.19
N GLN A 151 -5.96 7.96 37.35
CA GLN A 151 -5.13 7.94 38.55
C GLN A 151 -5.08 6.51 39.12
N ILE A 152 -3.88 5.94 39.29
CA ILE A 152 -3.65 4.81 40.22
C ILE A 152 -2.34 5.06 40.99
N PRO A 153 -2.26 4.75 42.30
CA PRO A 153 -1.23 5.21 43.21
C PRO A 153 0.13 4.54 43.01
N ALA A 154 1.15 5.27 43.46
CA ALA A 154 2.55 4.88 43.48
C ALA A 154 2.79 3.53 44.17
N GLU A 155 3.60 2.67 43.54
CA GLU A 155 4.47 1.74 44.26
C GLU A 155 5.68 1.28 43.42
N THR A 156 6.86 1.64 43.93
CA THR A 156 8.19 0.97 43.86
C THR A 156 8.73 0.45 42.52
N ALA A 157 9.64 1.23 41.89
CA ALA A 157 10.62 0.72 40.93
C ALA A 157 12.06 0.97 41.44
N THR A 158 12.84 -0.10 41.55
CA THR A 158 14.22 -0.15 42.08
C THR A 158 15.25 0.54 41.16
N PRO A 159 16.37 1.08 41.67
CA PRO A 159 17.33 1.90 40.89
C PRO A 159 18.12 1.17 39.79
N ALA A 160 18.15 -0.16 39.78
CA ALA A 160 18.97 -0.95 38.85
C ALA A 160 18.41 -1.01 37.42
N ASP A 161 17.08 -0.97 37.24
CA ASP A 161 16.46 -1.04 35.90
C ASP A 161 16.72 0.24 35.09
N ARG A 162 16.70 1.41 35.73
CA ARG A 162 16.92 2.70 35.04
C ARG A 162 18.29 2.79 34.36
N GLN A 163 19.30 2.13 34.93
CA GLN A 163 20.68 2.20 34.44
C GLN A 163 20.92 1.29 33.24
N GLN A 164 20.09 0.25 33.05
CA GLN A 164 20.12 -0.64 31.91
C GLN A 164 19.41 -0.01 30.71
N ASP A 165 18.29 0.67 30.95
CA ASP A 165 17.53 1.40 29.92
C ASP A 165 18.37 2.52 29.28
N ASP A 166 19.08 3.32 30.10
CA ASP A 166 19.94 4.40 29.60
C ASP A 166 21.08 3.89 28.70
N ARG A 167 21.65 2.72 28.98
CA ARG A 167 22.69 2.11 28.15
C ARG A 167 22.14 1.60 26.82
N GLN A 168 20.93 1.04 26.84
CA GLN A 168 20.26 0.56 25.63
C GLN A 168 19.88 1.73 24.71
N LEU A 169 19.33 2.80 25.29
CA LEU A 169 19.05 4.06 24.58
C LEU A 169 20.31 4.66 23.92
N GLN A 170 21.45 4.67 24.62
CA GLN A 170 22.70 5.18 24.04
C GLN A 170 23.22 4.31 22.88
N ALA A 171 23.10 2.98 23.00
CA ALA A 171 23.48 2.06 21.92
C ALA A 171 22.60 2.25 20.67
N GLU A 172 21.29 2.45 20.86
CA GLU A 172 20.34 2.71 19.78
C GLU A 172 20.61 4.06 19.10
N LEU A 173 20.87 5.12 19.87
CA LEU A 173 21.25 6.43 19.32
C LEU A 173 22.54 6.35 18.50
N ALA A 174 23.54 5.60 18.96
CA ALA A 174 24.78 5.39 18.21
C ALA A 174 24.54 4.59 16.91
N ALA A 175 23.68 3.58 16.95
CA ALA A 175 23.29 2.80 15.78
C ALA A 175 22.52 3.66 14.75
N LEU A 176 21.58 4.49 15.21
CA LEU A 176 20.83 5.42 14.38
C LEU A 176 21.74 6.45 13.72
N LYS A 177 22.71 7.01 14.47
CA LYS A 177 23.69 7.96 13.92
C LYS A 177 24.54 7.33 12.82
N LYS A 178 24.99 6.08 12.99
CA LYS A 178 25.72 5.33 11.96
C LYS A 178 24.88 5.10 10.71
N LYS A 179 23.60 4.72 10.87
CA LYS A 179 22.67 4.55 9.74
C LYS A 179 22.42 5.86 9.00
N ALA A 180 22.24 6.97 9.72
CA ALA A 180 22.08 8.30 9.12
C ALA A 180 23.31 8.73 8.32
N GLN A 181 24.52 8.48 8.83
CA GLN A 181 25.77 8.75 8.11
C GLN A 181 25.89 7.88 6.84
N HIS A 182 25.51 6.61 6.92
CA HIS A 182 25.51 5.72 5.77
C HIS A 182 24.51 6.19 4.69
N ALA A 183 23.31 6.58 5.09
CA ALA A 183 22.30 7.13 4.19
C ALA A 183 22.79 8.41 3.49
N ALA A 184 23.40 9.34 4.23
CA ALA A 184 23.99 10.55 3.66
C ALA A 184 25.11 10.24 2.66
N ARG A 185 25.94 9.22 2.93
CA ARG A 185 26.98 8.77 1.99
C ARG A 185 26.38 8.18 0.71
N LEU A 186 25.33 7.38 0.84
CA LEU A 186 24.66 6.76 -0.30
C LEU A 186 23.97 7.81 -1.17
N GLN A 187 23.33 8.81 -0.56
CA GLN A 187 22.73 9.93 -1.28
C GLN A 187 23.76 10.68 -2.13
N ARG A 188 24.95 10.99 -1.58
CA ARG A 188 26.02 11.64 -2.35
C ARG A 188 26.46 10.82 -3.55
N ARG A 189 26.57 9.49 -3.41
CA ARG A 189 26.91 8.61 -4.54
C ARG A 189 25.83 8.61 -5.61
N MET A 190 24.56 8.65 -5.22
CA MET A 190 23.46 8.76 -6.17
C MET A 190 23.51 10.08 -6.93
N ASP A 191 23.73 11.19 -6.23
CA ASP A 191 23.84 12.52 -6.85
C ASP A 191 25.03 12.59 -7.83
N GLU A 192 26.17 11.98 -7.47
CA GLU A 192 27.35 11.85 -8.32
C GLU A 192 27.05 11.05 -9.60
N VAL A 193 26.45 9.87 -9.47
CA VAL A 193 26.07 9.01 -10.61
C VAL A 193 25.03 9.70 -11.51
N VAL A 194 24.10 10.48 -10.94
CA VAL A 194 23.12 11.26 -11.71
C VAL A 194 23.80 12.38 -12.49
N ALA A 195 24.76 13.08 -11.88
CA ALA A 195 25.55 14.11 -12.55
C ALA A 195 26.40 13.53 -13.69
N GLU A 196 27.03 12.37 -13.48
CA GLU A 196 27.78 11.67 -14.52
C GLU A 196 26.88 11.23 -15.67
N ASN A 197 25.72 10.64 -15.38
CA ASN A 197 24.75 10.26 -16.42
C ASN A 197 24.30 11.47 -17.26
N ARG A 198 24.06 12.61 -16.61
CA ARG A 198 23.74 13.85 -17.32
C ARG A 198 24.89 14.29 -18.22
N SER A 199 26.12 14.25 -17.72
CA SER A 199 27.32 14.60 -18.50
C SER A 199 27.50 13.67 -19.71
N LEU A 200 27.35 12.35 -19.52
CA LEU A 200 27.45 11.36 -20.59
C LEU A 200 26.37 11.56 -21.64
N LYS A 201 25.14 11.89 -21.24
CA LYS A 201 24.05 12.21 -22.17
C LYS A 201 24.37 13.40 -23.06
N GLU A 202 24.93 14.48 -22.49
CA GLU A 202 25.38 15.63 -23.27
C GLU A 202 26.53 15.28 -24.23
N LYS A 203 27.48 14.43 -23.79
CA LYS A 203 28.57 13.94 -24.66
C LYS A 203 28.04 13.11 -25.84
N ILE A 204 27.07 12.23 -25.61
CA ILE A 204 26.42 11.44 -26.67
C ILE A 204 25.76 12.37 -27.68
N LYS A 205 24.97 13.34 -27.21
CA LYS A 205 24.32 14.33 -28.08
C LYS A 205 25.31 15.14 -28.90
N ALA A 206 26.45 15.52 -28.32
CA ALA A 206 27.51 16.21 -29.04
C ALA A 206 28.14 15.31 -30.13
N LEU A 207 28.37 14.03 -29.84
CA LEU A 207 28.88 13.05 -30.81
C LEU A 207 27.89 12.81 -31.96
N GLU A 208 26.59 12.70 -31.66
CA GLU A 208 25.53 12.57 -32.66
C GLU A 208 25.47 13.80 -33.59
N ALA A 209 25.62 15.01 -33.04
CA ALA A 209 25.66 16.23 -33.84
C ALA A 209 26.90 16.27 -34.77
N ILE A 210 28.05 15.79 -34.29
CA ILE A 210 29.25 15.66 -35.11
C ILE A 210 29.00 14.65 -36.24
N ASP A 211 28.43 13.48 -35.95
CA ASP A 211 28.14 12.47 -36.97
C ASP A 211 27.20 13.00 -38.05
N GLN A 212 26.12 13.69 -37.66
CA GLN A 212 25.21 14.35 -38.61
C GLN A 212 25.94 15.37 -39.49
N SER A 213 26.86 16.15 -38.94
CA SER A 213 27.65 17.11 -39.70
C SER A 213 28.59 16.43 -40.71
N ILE A 214 29.17 15.27 -40.35
CA ILE A 214 30.02 14.47 -41.22
C ILE A 214 29.19 13.87 -42.37
N GLN A 215 28.04 13.28 -42.06
CA GLN A 215 27.14 12.72 -43.07
C GLN A 215 26.70 13.79 -44.07
N LYS A 216 26.29 14.97 -43.58
CA LYS A 216 25.90 16.10 -44.43
C LYS A 216 27.03 16.55 -45.37
N LYS A 217 28.25 16.71 -44.85
CA LYS A 217 29.42 17.05 -45.69
C LYS A 217 29.73 15.95 -46.71
N LYS A 218 29.61 14.68 -46.33
CA LYS A 218 29.82 13.55 -47.25
C LYS A 218 28.82 13.57 -48.41
N THR A 219 27.55 13.88 -48.12
CA THR A 219 26.52 14.02 -49.16
C THR A 219 26.75 15.23 -50.07
N GLU A 220 27.19 16.37 -49.52
CA GLU A 220 27.50 17.58 -50.30
C GLU A 220 28.70 17.38 -51.24
N ILE A 221 29.72 16.63 -50.83
CA ILE A 221 30.90 16.35 -51.68
C ILE A 221 30.58 15.31 -52.77
N SER A 222 29.66 14.38 -52.50
CA SER A 222 29.30 13.31 -53.44
C SER A 222 28.26 13.74 -54.48
N ALA A 223 27.60 14.89 -54.27
CA ALA A 223 26.68 15.51 -55.23
C ALA A 223 27.32 16.80 -55.76
N PRO A 224 28.27 16.72 -56.73
CA PRO A 224 28.81 17.93 -57.35
C PRO A 224 27.69 18.61 -58.13
N SER A 225 27.49 19.89 -57.84
CA SER A 225 26.57 20.79 -58.51
C SER A 225 26.82 20.82 -60.02
N GLU A 226 25.83 20.36 -60.81
CA GLU A 226 25.65 20.79 -62.21
C GLU A 226 25.08 22.22 -62.28
#